data_AF-A0A067BDJ6-F1
#
_entry.id   AF-A0A067BDJ6-F1
#
_cell.length_a   1.000
_cell.length_b   1.000
_cell.length_c   1.000
_cell.angle_alpha   90.00
_cell.angle_beta   90.00
_cell.angle_gamma   90.00
#
_symmetry.space_group_name_H-M   'P 1'
#
loop_
_entity.id
_entity.type
_entity.pdbx_description
1 polymer ?
#
loop_
_entity_poly.entity_id
_entity_poly.type
_entity_poly.pdbx_seq_one_letter_code
_entity_poly.pdbx_strand_id
1 'polypeptide(L)'
;MDVPADDVLATEPVAAPSAMTLDFHLSDTPTRVSRPSRLNTQMLGQLQTRQYLLTLGFFISCVWNLVAPLKAWALSRYGFVSTADTVVLNVNWNTVLNGRFLTKLYTSSGIALDAPRAADRYINVFLDFIVVPRSELTWAKSLYNTADVFQMDLGGRCMRHSLDGPRQVDQFNKDISAYEASGYPLWGTEVIRTMVPPVPGFVQLHEISEAMLCLKGMPLEDYVNVQFVSSLLPYNKSSDAAAIAMWRQKLFPHLSECLARRQQLLAAADPPADGVAALAKELATTFNTGLVNIAGHAQLYTPMTFLDGFVDLSGLKSGSVTYQLNGRDPSALLFAGSGYLDAMMTPRETAWWCSIQYVDPATSRPNATQCFEKVATTLPSVFLGKYVVAGAGSRYVDSADFTQGGARGALTPYAYKSRKQAALADVEYVSRGNLSAWNGLFKQLVATVNNAPIVVSDALEELCLVGDGCFNVCMNETASGGTTLTYMRSGVCVSAVDKVAHGLLDSSK
;
A
#
# COMPACT_ATOMS: atom_id res chain seq x y z
N MET A 1 -43.98 -4.22 0.01
CA MET A 1 -44.53 -5.50 -0.45
C MET A 1 -43.52 -6.56 -0.05
N ASP A 2 -44.00 -7.44 0.81
CA ASP A 2 -43.30 -8.51 1.50
C ASP A 2 -42.78 -9.62 0.58
N VAL A 3 -42.01 -10.51 1.22
CA VAL A 3 -41.70 -11.92 0.87
C VAL A 3 -40.34 -12.13 0.17
N PRO A 4 -39.52 -13.14 0.52
CA PRO A 4 -39.14 -13.67 1.84
C PRO A 4 -37.62 -13.88 1.98
N ALA A 5 -37.16 -14.19 3.20
CA ALA A 5 -35.83 -14.72 3.46
C ALA A 5 -35.89 -16.25 3.48
N ASP A 6 -35.25 -16.89 2.50
CA ASP A 6 -34.83 -18.29 2.52
C ASP A 6 -33.39 -18.33 1.96
N ASP A 7 -32.40 -18.67 2.77
CA ASP A 7 -31.80 -19.99 2.68
C ASP A 7 -30.75 -20.17 3.79
N VAL A 8 -31.10 -21.10 4.67
CA VAL A 8 -30.30 -21.67 5.74
C VAL A 8 -29.51 -22.82 5.13
N LEU A 9 -28.18 -22.76 5.17
CA LEU A 9 -27.33 -23.92 4.88
C LEU A 9 -26.79 -24.50 6.17
N ALA A 10 -27.20 -25.76 6.36
CA ALA A 10 -27.08 -26.60 7.52
C ALA A 10 -25.63 -27.00 7.86
N THR A 11 -25.40 -27.25 9.15
CA THR A 11 -24.55 -28.36 9.59
C THR A 11 -25.25 -29.13 10.71
N GLU A 12 -25.22 -30.44 10.54
CA GLU A 12 -26.02 -31.47 11.22
C GLU A 12 -25.65 -31.65 12.70
N PRO A 13 -26.62 -31.95 13.59
CA PRO A 13 -26.36 -32.67 14.82
C PRO A 13 -26.53 -34.18 14.59
N VAL A 14 -25.45 -34.92 14.84
CA VAL A 14 -25.42 -36.39 14.80
C VAL A 14 -26.43 -36.97 15.80
N ALA A 15 -27.23 -37.88 15.28
CA ALA A 15 -28.32 -38.58 15.94
C ALA A 15 -27.89 -39.46 17.12
N ALA A 16 -28.73 -39.46 18.15
CA ALA A 16 -28.78 -40.48 19.19
C ALA A 16 -29.27 -41.82 18.59
N PRO A 17 -28.68 -42.97 18.94
CA PRO A 17 -29.16 -44.26 18.44
C PRO A 17 -30.46 -44.68 19.14
N SER A 18 -31.33 -45.20 18.29
CA SER A 18 -32.74 -45.55 18.46
C SER A 18 -33.06 -46.50 19.61
N ALA A 19 -34.26 -46.29 20.16
CA ALA A 19 -35.02 -47.27 20.92
C ALA A 19 -35.31 -48.50 20.04
N MET A 20 -35.01 -49.69 20.55
CA MET A 20 -35.43 -50.96 19.97
C MET A 20 -36.52 -51.55 20.86
N THR A 21 -37.76 -51.47 20.38
CA THR A 21 -38.93 -52.19 20.89
C THR A 21 -38.80 -53.68 20.56
N LEU A 22 -39.17 -54.55 21.50
CA LEU A 22 -39.37 -55.97 21.24
C LEU A 22 -40.53 -56.48 22.09
N ASP A 23 -41.63 -56.82 21.42
CA ASP A 23 -42.87 -57.32 21.99
C ASP A 23 -42.87 -58.85 22.19
N PHE A 24 -43.40 -59.24 23.35
CA PHE A 24 -44.13 -60.44 23.80
C PHE A 24 -43.99 -61.84 23.13
N HIS A 25 -43.77 -62.85 23.98
CA HIS A 25 -44.76 -63.93 24.18
C HIS A 25 -44.53 -64.73 25.50
N LEU A 26 -45.62 -64.89 26.27
CA LEU A 26 -45.71 -65.74 27.47
C LEU A 26 -45.80 -67.24 27.11
N SER A 27 -45.13 -68.10 27.87
CA SER A 27 -45.59 -69.47 28.13
C SER A 27 -45.00 -70.02 29.44
N ASP A 28 -45.88 -70.62 30.24
CA ASP A 28 -45.72 -71.08 31.61
C ASP A 28 -44.75 -72.26 31.77
N THR A 29 -43.91 -72.23 32.82
CA THR A 29 -43.76 -73.32 33.82
C THR A 29 -42.76 -72.95 34.93
N PRO A 30 -42.93 -73.47 36.17
CA PRO A 30 -42.46 -72.81 37.39
C PRO A 30 -41.08 -73.31 37.82
N THR A 31 -40.16 -72.43 38.23
CA THR A 31 -39.03 -72.85 39.07
C THR A 31 -38.53 -71.78 40.05
N ARG A 32 -38.64 -72.16 41.34
CA ARG A 32 -37.81 -71.81 42.50
C ARG A 32 -37.51 -70.33 42.80
N VAL A 33 -38.21 -69.84 43.83
CA VAL A 33 -37.71 -68.81 44.75
C VAL A 33 -36.36 -69.26 45.33
N SER A 34 -35.29 -68.60 44.91
CA SER A 34 -33.95 -68.75 45.47
C SER A 34 -33.73 -67.65 46.50
N ARG A 35 -33.32 -68.04 47.71
CA ARG A 35 -32.94 -67.15 48.82
C ARG A 35 -31.95 -66.05 48.36
N PRO A 36 -31.97 -64.85 48.97
CA PRO A 36 -31.10 -63.75 48.57
C PRO A 36 -29.63 -64.17 48.76
N SER A 37 -28.89 -64.21 47.65
CA SER A 37 -27.48 -64.57 47.66
C SER A 37 -26.67 -63.43 48.28
N ARG A 38 -25.70 -63.77 49.14
CA ARG A 38 -24.68 -62.84 49.68
C ARG A 38 -23.88 -62.09 48.59
N LEU A 39 -24.02 -62.50 47.32
CA LEU A 39 -23.45 -61.83 46.15
C LEU A 39 -24.06 -60.43 45.93
N ASN A 40 -25.36 -60.24 46.19
CA ASN A 40 -26.03 -58.97 45.95
C ASN A 40 -25.64 -57.87 46.95
N THR A 41 -25.34 -58.20 48.21
CA THR A 41 -24.90 -57.22 49.22
C THR A 41 -23.46 -56.76 49.01
N GLN A 42 -22.56 -57.64 48.54
CA GLN A 42 -21.19 -57.24 48.16
C GLN A 42 -21.18 -56.34 46.93
N MET A 43 -22.01 -56.64 45.92
CA MET A 43 -22.11 -55.82 44.72
C MET A 43 -22.74 -54.45 45.01
N LEU A 44 -23.77 -54.39 45.89
CA LEU A 44 -24.35 -53.12 46.37
C LEU A 44 -23.32 -52.29 47.14
N GLY A 45 -22.52 -52.92 48.00
CA GLY A 45 -21.45 -52.25 48.75
C GLY A 45 -20.38 -51.67 47.84
N GLN A 46 -19.95 -52.40 46.80
CA GLN A 46 -18.98 -51.90 45.82
C GLN A 46 -19.53 -50.71 44.99
N LEU A 47 -20.81 -50.74 44.64
CA LEU A 47 -21.47 -49.64 43.93
C LEU A 47 -21.61 -48.39 44.81
N GLN A 48 -21.96 -48.54 46.09
CA GLN A 48 -21.97 -47.43 47.05
C GLN A 48 -20.58 -46.83 47.24
N THR A 49 -19.53 -47.64 47.40
CA THR A 49 -18.16 -47.13 47.56
C THR A 49 -17.70 -46.38 46.30
N ARG A 50 -18.03 -46.85 45.10
CA ARG A 50 -17.77 -46.12 43.85
C ARG A 50 -18.53 -44.82 43.76
N GLN A 51 -19.80 -44.80 44.19
CA GLN A 51 -20.60 -43.58 44.23
C GLN A 51 -19.99 -42.54 45.19
N TYR A 52 -19.55 -42.96 46.37
CA TYR A 52 -18.86 -42.06 47.31
C TYR A 52 -17.54 -41.53 46.76
N LEU A 53 -16.73 -42.36 46.10
CA LEU A 53 -15.49 -41.94 45.48
C LEU A 53 -15.71 -40.95 44.32
N LEU A 54 -16.71 -41.20 43.47
CA LEU A 54 -17.07 -40.28 42.38
C LEU A 54 -17.64 -38.96 42.92
N THR A 55 -18.46 -39.02 43.96
CA THR A 55 -19.02 -37.82 44.61
C THR A 55 -17.91 -37.01 45.29
N LEU A 56 -16.97 -37.66 45.97
CA LEU A 56 -15.81 -37.01 46.56
C LEU A 56 -14.91 -36.38 45.48
N GLY A 57 -14.64 -37.10 44.39
CA GLY A 57 -13.88 -36.59 43.25
C GLY A 57 -14.55 -35.38 42.59
N PHE A 58 -15.88 -35.41 42.45
CA PHE A 58 -16.67 -34.29 41.95
C PHE A 58 -16.62 -33.09 42.90
N PHE A 59 -16.81 -33.29 44.21
CA PHE A 59 -16.71 -32.23 45.20
C PHE A 59 -15.31 -31.61 45.23
N ILE A 60 -14.25 -32.42 45.17
CA ILE A 60 -12.86 -31.92 45.11
C ILE A 60 -12.65 -31.10 43.82
N SER A 61 -13.20 -31.53 42.68
CA SER A 61 -13.14 -30.77 41.43
C SER A 61 -13.91 -29.45 41.50
N CYS A 62 -15.11 -29.45 42.10
CA CYS A 62 -15.90 -28.24 42.31
C CYS A 62 -15.19 -27.25 43.26
N VAL A 63 -14.62 -27.74 44.37
CA VAL A 63 -13.82 -26.93 45.29
C VAL A 63 -12.57 -26.41 44.59
N TRP A 64 -11.89 -27.23 43.78
CA TRP A 64 -10.76 -26.79 42.98
C TRP A 64 -11.14 -25.64 42.04
N ASN A 65 -12.30 -25.70 41.40
CA ASN A 65 -12.79 -24.61 40.53
C ASN A 65 -13.28 -23.39 41.33
N LEU A 66 -13.92 -23.57 42.48
CA LEU A 66 -14.33 -22.48 43.38
C LEU A 66 -13.13 -21.70 43.94
N VAL A 67 -11.99 -22.37 44.13
CA VAL A 67 -10.73 -21.74 44.59
C VAL A 67 -9.95 -21.14 43.41
N ALA A 68 -10.44 -21.18 42.17
CA ALA A 68 -9.79 -20.56 41.01
C ALA A 68 -9.46 -19.06 41.18
N PRO A 69 -10.34 -18.21 41.75
CA PRO A 69 -10.02 -16.80 41.98
C PRO A 69 -8.87 -16.61 42.98
N LEU A 70 -8.82 -17.45 44.03
CA LEU A 70 -7.74 -17.43 45.03
C LEU A 70 -6.42 -17.97 44.45
N LYS A 71 -6.49 -18.99 43.59
CA LYS A 71 -5.34 -19.50 42.83
C LYS A 71 -4.79 -18.42 41.89
N ALA A 72 -5.66 -17.74 41.14
CA ALA A 72 -5.27 -16.65 40.26
C ALA A 72 -4.68 -15.45 41.03
N TRP A 73 -5.27 -15.11 42.19
CA TRP A 73 -4.76 -14.06 43.09
C TRP A 73 -3.40 -14.43 43.73
N ALA A 74 -3.19 -15.68 44.10
CA ALA A 74 -1.91 -16.15 44.61
C ALA A 74 -0.85 -16.19 43.50
N LEU A 75 -1.20 -16.62 42.29
CA LEU A 75 -0.30 -16.64 41.13
C LEU A 75 0.07 -15.22 40.67
N SER A 76 -0.86 -14.26 40.73
CA SER A 76 -0.58 -12.86 40.39
C SER A 76 0.39 -12.18 41.38
N ARG A 77 0.41 -12.60 42.64
CA ARG A 77 1.41 -12.17 43.64
C ARG A 77 2.84 -12.62 43.30
N TYR A 78 2.99 -13.70 42.53
CA TYR A 78 4.28 -14.21 42.04
C TYR A 78 4.60 -13.77 40.61
N GLY A 79 3.84 -12.81 40.05
CA GLY A 79 4.06 -12.30 38.69
C GLY A 79 3.56 -13.22 37.57
N PHE A 80 2.87 -14.33 37.90
CA PHE A 80 2.18 -15.16 36.92
C PHE A 80 0.84 -14.55 36.59
N VAL A 81 0.86 -13.58 35.68
CA VAL A 81 -0.36 -13.05 35.06
C VAL A 81 -0.61 -13.88 33.80
N SER A 82 -1.72 -14.61 33.76
CA SER A 82 -2.26 -15.10 32.48
C SER A 82 -3.19 -14.04 31.96
N THR A 83 -2.74 -13.18 31.05
CA THR A 83 -3.60 -12.40 30.14
C THR A 83 -2.72 -11.49 29.28
N ALA A 84 -2.94 -11.46 27.97
CA ALA A 84 -2.29 -10.49 27.10
C ALA A 84 -2.68 -9.07 27.56
N ASP A 85 -1.73 -8.31 28.10
CA ASP A 85 -1.93 -6.92 28.47
C ASP A 85 -1.68 -6.02 27.25
N THR A 86 -2.65 -5.18 26.91
CA THR A 86 -2.50 -4.18 25.84
C THR A 86 -2.40 -2.79 26.44
N VAL A 87 -1.28 -2.11 26.20
CA VAL A 87 -1.07 -0.71 26.60
C VAL A 87 -1.18 0.17 25.36
N VAL A 88 -2.10 1.12 25.39
CA VAL A 88 -2.27 2.11 24.31
C VAL A 88 -1.67 3.44 24.79
N LEU A 89 -0.72 3.96 24.02
CA LEU A 89 -0.07 5.25 24.28
C LEU A 89 -0.28 6.17 23.09
N ASN A 90 -0.61 7.43 23.36
CA ASN A 90 -0.70 8.45 22.32
C ASN A 90 0.69 8.83 21.82
N VAL A 91 0.89 8.74 20.51
CA VAL A 91 2.15 9.10 19.83
C VAL A 91 1.98 10.48 19.18
N ASN A 92 2.79 11.44 19.59
CA ASN A 92 2.93 12.75 18.96
C ASN A 92 4.15 12.75 18.02
N TRP A 93 4.27 13.74 17.13
CA TRP A 93 5.43 13.88 16.24
C TRP A 93 6.79 13.84 16.96
N ASN A 94 6.85 14.37 18.18
CA ASN A 94 8.04 14.41 19.02
C ASN A 94 8.25 13.15 19.88
N THR A 95 7.31 12.20 19.89
CA THR A 95 7.44 10.96 20.67
C THR A 95 8.64 10.17 20.17
N VAL A 96 9.53 9.80 21.10
CA VAL A 96 10.70 8.98 20.82
C VAL A 96 10.30 7.52 20.86
N LEU A 97 10.46 6.84 19.73
CA LEU A 97 10.20 5.42 19.57
C LEU A 97 11.45 4.61 19.94
N ASN A 98 11.22 3.42 20.49
CA ASN A 98 12.29 2.53 20.93
C ASN A 98 13.15 2.05 19.74
N GLY A 99 14.49 2.15 19.85
CA GLY A 99 15.40 1.80 18.75
C GLY A 99 15.35 0.34 18.30
N ARG A 100 15.05 -0.61 19.20
CA ARG A 100 14.86 -2.03 18.83
C ARG A 100 13.57 -2.25 18.05
N PHE A 101 12.50 -1.55 18.43
CA PHE A 101 11.28 -1.50 17.61
C PHE A 101 11.57 -0.93 16.22
N LEU A 102 12.27 0.22 16.15
CA LEU A 102 12.64 0.84 14.87
C LEU A 102 13.53 -0.07 14.00
N THR A 103 14.51 -0.74 14.59
CA THR A 103 15.38 -1.68 13.86
C THR A 103 14.55 -2.80 13.22
N LYS A 104 13.61 -3.37 13.97
CA LYS A 104 12.74 -4.44 13.44
C LYS A 104 11.78 -3.94 12.38
N LEU A 105 11.18 -2.77 12.61
CA LEU A 105 10.30 -2.09 11.67
C LEU A 105 11.02 -1.85 10.33
N TYR A 106 12.15 -1.14 10.33
CA TYR A 106 12.88 -0.81 9.09
C TYR A 106 13.35 -2.05 8.33
N THR A 107 13.94 -3.04 9.03
CA THR A 107 14.40 -4.28 8.38
C THR A 107 13.24 -5.08 7.78
N SER A 108 12.09 -5.16 8.46
CA SER A 108 10.90 -5.83 7.93
C SER A 108 10.31 -5.12 6.71
N SER A 109 10.45 -3.79 6.65
CA SER A 109 9.95 -2.95 5.56
C SER A 109 10.91 -2.89 4.36
N GLY A 110 12.00 -3.68 4.37
CA GLY A 110 12.97 -3.70 3.28
C GLY A 110 13.87 -2.46 3.22
N ILE A 111 14.00 -1.72 4.32
CA ILE A 111 14.94 -0.58 4.41
C ILE A 111 16.27 -1.12 4.95
N ALA A 112 17.31 -1.04 4.13
CA ALA A 112 18.65 -1.47 4.52
C ALA A 112 19.18 -0.60 5.67
N LEU A 113 19.79 -1.26 6.66
CA LEU A 113 20.40 -0.62 7.82
C LEU A 113 21.85 -1.07 7.95
N ASP A 114 22.77 -0.10 8.05
CA ASP A 114 24.19 -0.38 8.29
C ASP A 114 24.45 -0.83 9.75
N ALA A 115 23.57 -0.41 10.67
CA ALA A 115 23.62 -0.75 12.10
C ALA A 115 22.22 -0.71 12.72
N PRO A 116 22.01 -1.33 13.90
CA PRO A 116 20.78 -1.18 14.66
C PRO A 116 20.43 0.29 14.87
N ARG A 117 19.15 0.65 14.72
CA ARG A 117 18.67 2.01 14.88
C ARG A 117 18.65 2.40 16.35
N ALA A 118 19.14 3.61 16.64
CA ALA A 118 18.92 4.26 17.92
C ALA A 118 17.44 4.66 18.08
N ALA A 119 17.05 5.01 19.30
CA ALA A 119 15.72 5.55 19.56
C ALA A 119 15.56 6.91 18.89
N ASP A 120 14.52 7.07 18.08
CA ASP A 120 14.32 8.24 17.22
C ASP A 120 12.86 8.72 17.26
N ARG A 121 12.62 9.96 16.85
CA ARG A 121 11.30 10.58 16.85
C ARG A 121 10.39 10.00 15.78
N TYR A 122 9.10 9.90 16.11
CA TYR A 122 8.08 9.41 15.18
C TYR A 122 8.06 10.17 13.86
N ILE A 123 8.25 11.50 13.85
CA ILE A 123 8.28 12.28 12.60
C ILE A 123 9.37 11.81 11.62
N ASN A 124 10.57 11.48 12.11
CA ASN A 124 11.67 11.02 11.25
C ASN A 124 11.32 9.66 10.62
N VAL A 125 10.70 8.78 11.42
CA VAL A 125 10.20 7.47 10.96
C VAL A 125 9.07 7.64 9.95
N PHE A 126 8.16 8.57 10.18
CA PHE A 126 7.08 8.88 9.27
C PHE A 126 7.61 9.36 7.90
N LEU A 127 8.57 10.29 7.89
CA LEU A 127 9.19 10.79 6.66
C LEU A 127 9.87 9.67 5.86
N ASP A 128 10.58 8.75 6.54
CA ASP A 128 11.25 7.64 5.88
C ASP A 128 10.27 6.64 5.22
N PHE A 129 9.09 6.48 5.80
CA PHE A 129 8.10 5.52 5.31
C PHE A 129 7.19 6.11 4.23
N ILE A 130 6.86 7.39 4.35
CA ILE A 130 5.78 8.05 3.60
C ILE A 130 6.33 9.00 2.52
N VAL A 131 7.52 9.58 2.70
CA VAL A 131 8.03 10.65 1.83
C VAL A 131 9.27 10.23 1.03
N VAL A 132 10.18 9.46 1.64
CA VAL A 132 11.49 9.17 1.02
C VAL A 132 11.54 7.73 0.50
N PRO A 133 11.81 7.50 -0.80
CA PRO A 133 12.00 6.15 -1.32
C PRO A 133 13.19 5.42 -0.68
N ARG A 134 12.93 4.31 0.01
CA ARG A 134 13.93 3.52 0.76
C ARG A 134 13.65 2.02 0.87
N SER A 135 12.40 1.60 0.70
CA SER A 135 12.02 0.19 0.72
C SER A 135 12.49 -0.47 -0.55
N GLU A 136 13.43 -1.41 -0.42
CA GLU A 136 13.78 -2.32 -1.49
C GLU A 136 12.84 -3.52 -1.42
N LEU A 137 12.17 -3.83 -2.54
CA LEU A 137 11.39 -5.05 -2.78
C LEU A 137 10.11 -5.24 -1.92
N THR A 138 10.10 -4.89 -0.64
CA THR A 138 8.98 -5.16 0.27
C THR A 138 7.70 -4.44 -0.16
N TRP A 139 7.81 -3.23 -0.72
CA TRP A 139 6.68 -2.51 -1.29
C TRP A 139 5.95 -3.31 -2.38
N ALA A 140 6.65 -4.15 -3.16
CA ALA A 140 6.03 -4.92 -4.24
C ALA A 140 4.99 -5.92 -3.71
N LYS A 141 5.18 -6.44 -2.48
CA LYS A 141 4.20 -7.32 -1.83
C LYS A 141 2.85 -6.64 -1.61
N SER A 142 2.84 -5.31 -1.43
CA SER A 142 1.59 -4.53 -1.28
C SER A 142 0.73 -4.52 -2.54
N LEU A 143 1.27 -4.93 -3.69
CA LEU A 143 0.52 -5.01 -4.96
C LEU A 143 -0.30 -6.30 -5.09
N TYR A 144 -0.09 -7.28 -4.22
CA TYR A 144 -0.90 -8.49 -4.19
C TYR A 144 -2.37 -8.14 -3.91
N ASN A 145 -3.29 -8.69 -4.71
CA ASN A 145 -4.74 -8.41 -4.63
C ASN A 145 -5.12 -6.92 -4.72
N THR A 146 -4.43 -6.15 -5.56
CA THR A 146 -4.75 -4.72 -5.79
C THR A 146 -5.05 -4.39 -7.26
N ALA A 147 -5.43 -5.40 -8.06
CA ALA A 147 -5.63 -5.23 -9.51
C ALA A 147 -6.74 -4.25 -9.87
N ASP A 148 -7.68 -3.98 -8.96
CA ASP A 148 -8.80 -3.03 -9.09
C ASP A 148 -8.53 -1.67 -8.43
N VAL A 149 -7.44 -1.58 -7.65
CA VAL A 149 -7.08 -0.36 -6.90
C VAL A 149 -6.21 0.54 -7.78
N PHE A 150 -6.74 1.71 -8.13
CA PHE A 150 -6.01 2.70 -8.93
C PHE A 150 -4.95 3.47 -8.12
N GLN A 151 -5.33 4.00 -6.96
CA GLN A 151 -4.43 4.78 -6.09
C GLN A 151 -3.84 3.88 -5.01
N MET A 152 -2.50 3.87 -4.94
CA MET A 152 -1.74 3.11 -3.95
C MET A 152 -0.84 4.08 -3.19
N ASP A 153 -0.49 3.74 -1.95
CA ASP A 153 0.58 4.42 -1.23
C ASP A 153 1.95 3.96 -1.75
N LEU A 154 2.22 4.29 -3.01
CA LEU A 154 3.46 4.06 -3.71
C LEU A 154 3.83 5.34 -4.46
N GLY A 155 5.08 5.76 -4.31
CA GLY A 155 5.66 6.76 -5.20
C GLY A 155 5.72 6.18 -6.61
N GLY A 156 5.59 7.03 -7.62
CA GLY A 156 5.97 6.65 -8.98
C GLY A 156 5.67 7.68 -10.02
N ARG A 157 6.76 8.19 -10.61
CA ARG A 157 6.73 9.03 -11.81
C ARG A 157 6.54 8.18 -13.04
N CYS A 158 5.91 8.73 -14.05
CA CYS A 158 5.84 8.07 -15.33
C CYS A 158 7.10 8.28 -16.17
N MET A 159 8.25 7.72 -15.77
CA MET A 159 9.51 7.90 -16.50
C MET A 159 9.58 7.11 -17.81
N ARG A 160 8.91 5.96 -17.85
CA ARG A 160 8.75 5.15 -19.07
C ARG A 160 7.49 4.30 -18.99
N HIS A 161 7.09 3.74 -20.13
CA HIS A 161 5.88 2.93 -20.24
C HIS A 161 6.18 1.46 -20.40
N SER A 162 7.25 1.13 -21.12
CA SER A 162 7.67 -0.25 -21.34
C SER A 162 8.83 -0.64 -20.42
N LEU A 163 8.92 -1.94 -20.14
CA LEU A 163 10.08 -2.57 -19.53
C LEU A 163 11.32 -2.43 -20.44
N ASP A 164 11.16 -2.45 -21.76
CA ASP A 164 12.22 -2.20 -22.73
C ASP A 164 12.34 -0.70 -23.04
N GLY A 165 13.15 -0.01 -22.23
CA GLY A 165 13.41 1.42 -22.33
C GLY A 165 14.03 1.85 -23.67
N PRO A 166 15.15 1.24 -24.12
CA PRO A 166 15.77 1.56 -25.41
C PRO A 166 14.80 1.45 -26.59
N ARG A 167 14.07 0.34 -26.70
CA ARG A 167 13.08 0.16 -27.77
C ARG A 167 11.97 1.21 -27.72
N GLN A 168 11.48 1.56 -26.53
CA GLN A 168 10.46 2.60 -26.38
C GLN A 168 10.97 3.96 -26.87
N VAL A 169 12.19 4.34 -26.50
CA VAL A 169 12.79 5.63 -26.89
C VAL A 169 13.01 5.69 -28.40
N ASP A 170 13.51 4.63 -29.02
CA ASP A 170 13.69 4.56 -30.47
C ASP A 170 12.35 4.74 -31.21
N GLN A 171 11.31 4.04 -30.75
CA GLN A 171 9.98 4.15 -31.33
C GLN A 171 9.38 5.55 -31.12
N PHE A 172 9.52 6.13 -29.92
CA PHE A 172 9.08 7.50 -29.63
C PHE A 172 9.76 8.52 -30.55
N ASN A 173 11.09 8.43 -30.70
CA ASN A 173 11.87 9.37 -31.51
C ASN A 173 11.49 9.33 -32.99
N LYS A 174 11.14 8.15 -33.50
CA LYS A 174 10.60 7.97 -34.84
C LYS A 174 9.22 8.62 -34.97
N ASP A 175 8.31 8.31 -34.06
CA ASP A 175 6.90 8.69 -34.19
C ASP A 175 6.64 10.18 -33.88
N ILE A 176 7.44 10.80 -33.00
CA ILE A 176 7.25 12.20 -32.61
C ILE A 176 7.57 13.18 -33.75
N SER A 177 8.36 12.75 -34.74
CA SER A 177 8.75 13.56 -35.89
C SER A 177 7.57 14.16 -36.66
N ALA A 178 6.45 13.44 -36.73
CA ALA A 178 5.23 13.90 -37.40
C ALA A 178 4.60 15.15 -36.77
N TYR A 179 4.96 15.49 -35.53
CA TYR A 179 4.38 16.59 -34.76
C TYR A 179 5.35 17.76 -34.57
N GLU A 180 6.59 17.65 -35.05
CA GLU A 180 7.62 18.68 -34.87
C GLU A 180 7.28 20.00 -35.57
N ALA A 181 6.50 19.99 -36.65
CA ALA A 181 6.15 21.21 -37.36
C ALA A 181 4.96 21.95 -36.73
N SER A 182 3.94 21.21 -36.29
CA SER A 182 2.64 21.77 -35.87
C SER A 182 2.42 21.80 -34.37
N GLY A 183 3.17 21.00 -33.60
CA GLY A 183 2.74 20.58 -32.27
C GLY A 183 1.69 19.47 -32.35
N TYR A 184 1.21 19.06 -31.18
CA TYR A 184 0.30 17.94 -31.03
C TYR A 184 -1.15 18.42 -30.83
N PRO A 185 -2.09 18.14 -31.77
CA PRO A 185 -3.49 18.51 -31.60
C PRO A 185 -4.16 17.62 -30.55
N LEU A 186 -4.85 18.24 -29.59
CA LEU A 186 -5.50 17.54 -28.47
C LEU A 186 -7.01 17.89 -28.44
N TRP A 187 -7.59 18.18 -27.26
CA TRP A 187 -9.03 18.39 -27.11
C TRP A 187 -9.50 19.63 -27.88
N GLY A 188 -10.38 19.45 -28.86
CA GLY A 188 -10.94 20.56 -29.66
C GLY A 188 -9.87 21.27 -30.49
N THR A 189 -9.65 22.55 -30.22
CA THR A 189 -8.65 23.40 -30.92
C THR A 189 -7.31 23.48 -30.18
N GLU A 190 -7.15 22.74 -29.07
CA GLU A 190 -5.93 22.74 -28.29
C GLU A 190 -4.75 22.16 -29.07
N VAL A 191 -3.61 22.84 -29.05
CA VAL A 191 -2.35 22.35 -29.62
C VAL A 191 -1.28 22.38 -28.54
N ILE A 192 -0.85 21.19 -28.13
CA ILE A 192 0.18 21.01 -27.11
C ILE A 192 1.56 21.12 -27.77
N ARG A 193 2.41 21.94 -27.16
CA ARG A 193 3.79 22.19 -27.61
C ARG A 193 4.82 21.71 -26.59
N THR A 194 4.39 21.06 -25.52
CA THR A 194 5.27 20.56 -24.46
C THR A 194 5.22 19.04 -24.42
N MET A 195 6.34 18.40 -24.12
CA MET A 195 6.42 16.94 -24.01
C MET A 195 7.44 16.52 -22.95
N VAL A 196 7.22 15.36 -22.33
CA VAL A 196 8.20 14.69 -21.48
C VAL A 196 8.60 13.37 -22.16
N PRO A 197 9.77 13.31 -22.83
CA PRO A 197 10.23 12.09 -23.48
C PRO A 197 10.48 10.94 -22.48
N PRO A 198 10.31 9.67 -22.89
CA PRO A 198 10.67 8.53 -22.07
C PRO A 198 12.19 8.45 -21.84
N VAL A 199 12.60 7.90 -20.70
CA VAL A 199 14.01 7.75 -20.33
C VAL A 199 14.55 6.39 -20.78
N PRO A 200 15.68 6.31 -21.52
CA PRO A 200 16.25 5.03 -21.97
C PRO A 200 17.04 4.28 -20.88
N GLY A 201 17.49 5.01 -19.86
CA GLY A 201 18.41 4.53 -18.84
C GLY A 201 17.75 3.77 -17.68
N PHE A 202 18.54 3.60 -16.63
CA PHE A 202 18.10 2.99 -15.38
C PHE A 202 17.00 3.82 -14.72
N VAL A 203 15.89 3.16 -14.40
CA VAL A 203 14.76 3.72 -13.63
C VAL A 203 14.32 2.68 -12.60
N GLN A 204 13.54 3.09 -11.61
CA GLN A 204 12.95 2.15 -10.65
C GLN A 204 11.74 1.45 -11.28
N LEU A 205 11.45 0.20 -10.91
CA LEU A 205 10.32 -0.55 -11.47
C LEU A 205 8.98 0.17 -11.34
N HIS A 206 8.79 0.88 -10.22
CA HIS A 206 7.56 1.58 -9.93
C HIS A 206 7.34 2.83 -10.82
N GLU A 207 8.36 3.24 -11.57
CA GLU A 207 8.31 4.36 -12.52
C GLU A 207 7.97 3.89 -13.95
N ILE A 208 7.64 2.61 -14.11
CA ILE A 208 7.37 1.94 -15.38
C ILE A 208 5.93 1.45 -15.41
N SER A 209 5.14 1.96 -16.35
CA SER A 209 3.73 1.56 -16.52
C SER A 209 3.56 0.04 -16.68
N GLU A 210 4.28 -0.59 -17.61
CA GLU A 210 4.22 -2.02 -17.90
C GLU A 210 4.56 -2.90 -16.68
N ALA A 211 5.58 -2.51 -15.91
CA ALA A 211 5.97 -3.23 -14.71
C ALA A 211 4.87 -3.15 -13.65
N MET A 212 4.27 -1.98 -13.45
CA MET A 212 3.21 -1.79 -12.47
C MET A 212 1.94 -2.56 -12.83
N LEU A 213 1.53 -2.53 -14.10
CA LEU A 213 0.43 -3.35 -14.60
C LEU A 213 0.69 -4.83 -14.37
N CYS A 214 1.89 -5.29 -14.70
CA CYS A 214 2.28 -6.67 -14.49
C CYS A 214 2.25 -7.05 -13.00
N LEU A 215 2.93 -6.30 -12.12
CA LEU A 215 3.03 -6.62 -10.69
C LEU A 215 1.66 -6.59 -9.99
N LYS A 216 0.76 -5.69 -10.40
CA LYS A 216 -0.64 -5.67 -9.93
C LYS A 216 -1.45 -6.86 -10.44
N GLY A 217 -1.05 -7.46 -11.56
CA GLY A 217 -1.84 -8.49 -12.23
C GLY A 217 -2.97 -7.91 -13.07
N MET A 218 -2.81 -6.69 -13.58
CA MET A 218 -3.83 -5.96 -14.32
C MET A 218 -3.58 -6.08 -15.83
N PRO A 219 -4.42 -6.83 -16.57
CA PRO A 219 -4.39 -6.83 -18.03
C PRO A 219 -4.88 -5.49 -18.60
N LEU A 220 -4.56 -5.20 -19.87
CA LEU A 220 -4.97 -3.92 -20.50
C LEU A 220 -6.48 -3.79 -20.65
N GLU A 221 -7.15 -4.94 -20.79
CA GLU A 221 -8.60 -5.04 -20.89
C GLU A 221 -9.30 -4.51 -19.63
N ASP A 222 -8.67 -4.67 -18.46
CA ASP A 222 -9.15 -4.09 -17.20
C ASP A 222 -8.64 -2.66 -17.02
N TYR A 223 -7.35 -2.44 -17.32
CA TYR A 223 -6.68 -1.15 -17.15
C TYR A 223 -7.37 -0.01 -17.92
N VAL A 224 -7.90 -0.28 -19.12
CA VAL A 224 -8.55 0.76 -19.93
C VAL A 224 -9.78 1.38 -19.24
N ASN A 225 -10.38 0.67 -18.29
CA ASN A 225 -11.57 1.09 -17.54
C ASN A 225 -11.30 1.33 -16.05
N VAL A 226 -10.04 1.31 -15.61
CA VAL A 226 -9.68 1.58 -14.22
C VAL A 226 -9.91 3.06 -13.88
N GLN A 227 -10.41 3.33 -12.67
CA GLN A 227 -10.81 4.63 -12.11
C GLN A 227 -11.96 5.36 -12.83
N PHE A 228 -11.92 5.48 -14.16
CA PHE A 228 -12.99 6.04 -14.99
C PHE A 228 -13.27 5.14 -16.19
N VAL A 229 -14.54 4.91 -16.50
CA VAL A 229 -14.92 4.01 -17.59
C VAL A 229 -14.61 4.66 -18.94
N SER A 230 -13.91 3.95 -19.82
CA SER A 230 -13.75 4.30 -21.23
C SER A 230 -14.96 3.81 -22.03
N SER A 231 -15.10 4.24 -23.29
CA SER A 231 -16.11 3.68 -24.20
C SER A 231 -15.72 2.30 -24.77
N LEU A 232 -14.52 1.79 -24.45
CA LEU A 232 -14.02 0.50 -24.94
C LEU A 232 -14.53 -0.65 -24.07
N LEU A 233 -15.09 -1.67 -24.73
CA LEU A 233 -15.61 -2.88 -24.11
C LEU A 233 -14.86 -4.12 -24.65
N PRO A 234 -13.57 -4.29 -24.32
CA PRO A 234 -12.71 -5.28 -24.97
C PRO A 234 -13.17 -6.73 -24.76
N TYR A 235 -13.85 -7.04 -23.66
CA TYR A 235 -14.41 -8.37 -23.43
C TYR A 235 -15.69 -8.66 -24.23
N ASN A 236 -16.37 -7.62 -24.71
CA ASN A 236 -17.69 -7.74 -25.34
C ASN A 236 -17.70 -7.35 -26.83
N LYS A 237 -16.64 -6.71 -27.33
CA LYS A 237 -16.54 -6.21 -28.71
C LYS A 237 -15.18 -6.55 -29.33
N SER A 238 -15.20 -7.29 -30.44
CA SER A 238 -13.98 -7.72 -31.15
C SER A 238 -13.15 -6.56 -31.72
N SER A 239 -13.81 -5.46 -32.14
CA SER A 239 -13.13 -4.23 -32.56
C SER A 239 -12.30 -3.62 -31.44
N ASP A 240 -12.85 -3.62 -30.23
CA ASP A 240 -12.21 -3.01 -29.07
C ASP A 240 -11.09 -3.91 -28.55
N ALA A 241 -11.29 -5.24 -28.59
CA ALA A 241 -10.22 -6.21 -28.35
C ALA A 241 -9.03 -6.02 -29.30
N ALA A 242 -9.29 -5.78 -30.59
CA ALA A 242 -8.24 -5.48 -31.57
C ALA A 242 -7.52 -4.15 -31.27
N ALA A 243 -8.26 -3.13 -30.81
CA ALA A 243 -7.66 -1.86 -30.40
C ALA A 243 -6.74 -2.04 -29.18
N ILE A 244 -7.17 -2.81 -28.17
CA ILE A 244 -6.34 -3.14 -27.00
C ILE A 244 -5.11 -3.97 -27.41
N ALA A 245 -5.26 -4.91 -28.35
CA ALA A 245 -4.13 -5.67 -28.88
C ALA A 245 -3.10 -4.77 -29.59
N MET A 246 -3.55 -3.79 -30.38
CA MET A 246 -2.67 -2.79 -31.00
C MET A 246 -1.95 -1.95 -29.94
N TRP A 247 -2.68 -1.50 -28.92
CA TRP A 247 -2.08 -0.71 -27.83
C TRP A 247 -1.01 -1.51 -27.08
N ARG A 248 -1.30 -2.78 -26.77
CA ARG A 248 -0.34 -3.73 -26.18
C ARG A 248 0.92 -3.84 -27.01
N GLN A 249 0.78 -4.12 -28.31
CA GLN A 249 1.92 -4.31 -29.20
C GLN A 249 2.81 -3.05 -29.27
N LYS A 250 2.21 -1.87 -29.30
CA LYS A 250 2.94 -0.60 -29.42
C LYS A 250 3.67 -0.23 -28.12
N LEU A 251 2.99 -0.32 -26.98
CA LEU A 251 3.45 0.29 -25.73
C LEU A 251 3.82 -0.70 -24.62
N PHE A 252 3.23 -1.90 -24.62
CA PHE A 252 3.34 -2.91 -23.55
C PHE A 252 3.64 -4.32 -24.09
N PRO A 253 4.77 -4.49 -24.81
CA PRO A 253 5.09 -5.73 -25.51
C PRO A 253 5.32 -6.96 -24.60
N HIS A 254 5.76 -6.75 -23.36
CA HIS A 254 6.12 -7.80 -22.40
C HIS A 254 5.02 -8.10 -21.38
N LEU A 255 3.96 -7.29 -21.34
CA LEU A 255 2.93 -7.39 -20.31
C LEU A 255 2.25 -8.77 -20.26
N SER A 256 1.90 -9.35 -21.40
CA SER A 256 1.23 -10.68 -21.42
C SER A 256 2.11 -11.79 -20.86
N GLU A 257 3.38 -11.84 -21.26
CA GLU A 257 4.35 -12.81 -20.75
C GLU A 257 4.59 -12.61 -19.26
N CYS A 258 4.69 -11.35 -18.83
CA CYS A 258 4.89 -10.97 -17.44
C CYS A 258 3.68 -11.37 -16.56
N LEU A 259 2.45 -11.16 -17.03
CA LEU A 259 1.24 -11.57 -16.32
C LEU A 259 1.13 -13.10 -16.18
N ALA A 260 1.51 -13.85 -17.22
CA ALA A 260 1.59 -15.31 -17.15
C ALA A 260 2.65 -15.75 -16.13
N ARG A 261 3.83 -15.12 -16.15
CA ARG A 261 4.90 -15.39 -15.19
C ARG A 261 4.48 -15.07 -13.75
N ARG A 262 3.73 -13.98 -13.56
CA ARG A 262 3.14 -13.63 -12.26
C ARG A 262 2.27 -14.75 -11.71
N GLN A 263 1.33 -15.27 -12.51
CA GLN A 263 0.43 -16.34 -12.06
C GLN A 263 1.20 -17.59 -11.62
N GLN A 264 2.27 -17.95 -12.34
CA GLN A 264 3.14 -19.07 -11.95
C GLN A 264 3.82 -18.83 -10.60
N LEU A 265 4.39 -17.65 -10.40
CA LEU A 265 5.11 -17.31 -9.17
C LEU A 265 4.17 -17.21 -7.96
N LEU A 266 2.96 -16.66 -8.15
CA LEU A 266 1.94 -16.62 -7.10
C LEU A 266 1.51 -18.03 -6.67
N ALA A 267 1.33 -18.95 -7.64
CA ALA A 267 0.94 -20.32 -7.35
C ALA A 267 2.05 -21.14 -6.65
N ALA A 268 3.30 -20.74 -6.82
CA ALA A 268 4.46 -21.42 -6.24
C ALA A 268 4.91 -20.85 -4.88
N ALA A 269 4.41 -19.69 -4.47
CA ALA A 269 4.85 -18.98 -3.27
C ALA A 269 3.88 -19.18 -2.10
N ASP A 270 4.43 -19.27 -0.88
CA ASP A 270 3.67 -19.26 0.37
C ASP A 270 4.36 -18.32 1.38
N PRO A 271 3.78 -17.13 1.68
CA PRO A 271 2.50 -16.63 1.18
C PRO A 271 2.56 -16.16 -0.30
N PRO A 272 1.44 -16.14 -1.05
CA PRO A 272 1.42 -15.73 -2.46
C PRO A 272 2.04 -14.36 -2.75
N ALA A 273 1.97 -13.41 -1.81
CA ALA A 273 2.57 -12.08 -1.96
C ALA A 273 4.10 -12.14 -2.19
N ASP A 274 4.77 -13.19 -1.72
CA ASP A 274 6.20 -13.43 -2.00
C ASP A 274 6.47 -13.74 -3.47
N GLY A 275 5.49 -14.28 -4.19
CA GLY A 275 5.53 -14.45 -5.64
C GLY A 275 5.58 -13.10 -6.39
N VAL A 276 4.91 -12.05 -5.88
CA VAL A 276 4.99 -10.70 -6.46
C VAL A 276 6.37 -10.08 -6.23
N ALA A 277 6.94 -10.26 -5.04
CA ALA A 277 8.31 -9.84 -4.76
C ALA A 277 9.32 -10.60 -5.66
N ALA A 278 9.19 -11.92 -5.79
CA ALA A 278 10.03 -12.71 -6.69
C ALA A 278 9.97 -12.17 -8.13
N LEU A 279 8.75 -11.87 -8.62
CA LEU A 279 8.56 -11.29 -9.95
C LEU A 279 9.23 -9.92 -10.08
N ALA A 280 9.07 -9.03 -9.09
CA ALA A 280 9.74 -7.74 -9.10
C ALA A 280 11.26 -7.90 -9.22
N LYS A 281 11.86 -8.83 -8.47
CA LYS A 281 13.29 -9.12 -8.56
C LYS A 281 13.71 -9.67 -9.93
N GLU A 282 12.91 -10.55 -10.53
CA GLU A 282 13.14 -11.08 -11.88
C GLU A 282 13.11 -9.94 -12.92
N LEU A 283 12.10 -9.07 -12.86
CA LEU A 283 11.98 -7.91 -13.76
C LEU A 283 13.13 -6.91 -13.57
N ALA A 284 13.51 -6.63 -12.31
CA ALA A 284 14.60 -5.73 -11.99
C ALA A 284 15.92 -6.17 -12.62
N THR A 285 16.21 -7.46 -12.50
CA THR A 285 17.42 -8.07 -13.06
C THR A 285 17.36 -8.12 -14.59
N THR A 286 16.23 -8.55 -15.15
CA THR A 286 16.08 -8.77 -16.61
C THR A 286 16.16 -7.47 -17.40
N PHE A 287 15.54 -6.40 -16.90
CA PHE A 287 15.42 -5.13 -17.61
C PHE A 287 16.35 -4.03 -17.10
N ASN A 288 17.33 -4.40 -16.24
CA ASN A 288 18.27 -3.47 -15.61
C ASN A 288 17.57 -2.26 -14.97
N THR A 289 16.74 -2.53 -13.97
CA THR A 289 15.96 -1.52 -13.23
C THR A 289 16.13 -1.67 -11.73
N GLY A 290 15.71 -0.66 -10.99
CA GLY A 290 15.81 -0.64 -9.53
C GLY A 290 14.54 -1.11 -8.83
N LEU A 291 14.70 -1.49 -7.56
CA LEU A 291 13.65 -2.02 -6.70
C LEU A 291 13.24 -1.07 -5.56
N VAL A 292 13.76 0.15 -5.54
CA VAL A 292 13.53 1.06 -4.41
C VAL A 292 12.22 1.80 -4.63
N ASN A 293 11.37 1.83 -3.62
CA ASN A 293 10.23 2.75 -3.53
C ASN A 293 10.02 3.19 -2.06
N ILE A 294 8.99 3.97 -1.76
CA ILE A 294 8.53 4.22 -0.39
C ILE A 294 8.10 2.90 0.25
N ALA A 295 8.33 2.76 1.56
CA ALA A 295 7.82 1.62 2.31
C ALA A 295 6.29 1.67 2.42
N GLY A 296 5.74 2.89 2.47
CA GLY A 296 4.33 3.16 2.57
C GLY A 296 3.76 2.95 3.97
N HIS A 297 2.54 3.42 4.13
CA HIS A 297 1.67 3.37 5.28
C HIS A 297 1.50 1.95 5.80
N ALA A 298 1.21 0.99 4.92
CA ALA A 298 1.00 -0.40 5.32
C ALA A 298 2.19 -0.96 6.12
N GLN A 299 3.42 -0.63 5.71
CA GLN A 299 4.62 -1.08 6.39
C GLN A 299 4.90 -0.32 7.68
N LEU A 300 4.59 0.99 7.74
CA LEU A 300 4.74 1.82 8.94
C LEU A 300 3.91 1.29 10.12
N TYR A 301 2.71 0.78 9.82
CA TYR A 301 1.76 0.30 10.81
C TYR A 301 1.76 -1.22 10.96
N THR A 302 2.74 -1.91 10.37
CA THR A 302 2.90 -3.36 10.53
C THR A 302 3.26 -3.70 11.98
N PRO A 303 2.59 -4.69 12.61
CA PRO A 303 2.90 -5.11 13.97
C PRO A 303 4.27 -5.81 14.05
N MET A 304 5.04 -5.47 15.08
CA MET A 304 6.36 -6.05 15.35
C MET A 304 6.33 -6.85 16.66
N THR A 305 6.43 -8.17 16.55
CA THR A 305 6.45 -9.08 17.71
C THR A 305 7.87 -9.42 18.14
N PHE A 306 8.10 -9.42 19.46
CA PHE A 306 9.35 -9.78 20.11
C PHE A 306 9.11 -10.85 21.16
N LEU A 307 10.04 -11.81 21.29
CA LEU A 307 9.99 -12.88 22.29
C LEU A 307 10.70 -12.45 23.59
N ASP A 308 10.14 -11.46 24.28
CA ASP A 308 10.65 -11.00 25.58
C ASP A 308 9.61 -10.27 26.44
N GLY A 309 8.38 -10.80 26.49
CA GLY A 309 7.30 -10.24 27.31
C GLY A 309 7.55 -10.29 28.81
N PHE A 310 8.27 -11.30 29.29
CA PHE A 310 8.67 -11.46 30.69
C PHE A 310 9.91 -12.36 30.80
N VAL A 311 10.46 -12.47 32.01
CA VAL A 311 11.51 -13.45 32.33
C VAL A 311 10.82 -14.66 32.95
N ASP A 312 11.04 -15.87 32.41
CA ASP A 312 10.46 -17.09 32.93
C ASP A 312 11.21 -17.61 34.18
N LEU A 313 10.72 -18.72 34.74
CA LEU A 313 11.30 -19.38 35.90
C LEU A 313 12.74 -19.87 35.69
N SER A 314 13.21 -19.99 34.45
CA SER A 314 14.58 -20.35 34.11
C SER A 314 15.51 -19.14 33.94
N GLY A 315 14.98 -17.91 34.12
CA GLY A 315 15.73 -16.68 33.87
C GLY A 315 15.84 -16.33 32.39
N LEU A 316 15.16 -17.07 31.51
CA LEU A 316 15.14 -16.83 30.08
C LEU A 316 14.01 -15.87 29.71
N LYS A 317 14.21 -15.09 28.66
CA LYS A 317 13.15 -14.23 28.10
C LYS A 317 12.07 -15.13 27.49
N SER A 318 10.83 -14.97 27.95
CA SER A 318 9.65 -15.74 27.54
C SER A 318 8.44 -14.82 27.37
N GLY A 319 7.42 -15.27 26.64
CA GLY A 319 6.26 -14.44 26.28
C GLY A 319 6.52 -13.49 25.10
N SER A 320 5.44 -13.09 24.40
CA SER A 320 5.50 -12.23 23.22
C SER A 320 5.01 -10.82 23.52
N VAL A 321 5.78 -9.80 23.13
CA VAL A 321 5.32 -8.40 23.08
C VAL A 321 5.14 -8.00 21.62
N THR A 322 3.97 -7.47 21.28
CA THR A 322 3.73 -6.89 19.95
C THR A 322 3.65 -5.38 20.08
N TYR A 323 4.49 -4.68 19.31
CA TYR A 323 4.42 -3.23 19.15
C TYR A 323 3.74 -2.92 17.83
N GLN A 324 2.76 -2.02 17.87
CA GLN A 324 2.07 -1.57 16.68
C GLN A 324 1.81 -0.07 16.81
N LEU A 325 2.17 0.69 15.78
CA LEU A 325 1.68 2.05 15.61
C LEU A 325 0.25 1.96 15.08
N ASN A 326 -0.63 2.85 15.51
CA ASN A 326 -1.98 2.97 14.96
C ASN A 326 -2.26 4.45 14.72
N GLY A 327 -2.92 4.77 13.61
CA GLY A 327 -3.23 6.14 13.25
C GLY A 327 -4.18 6.19 12.07
N ARG A 328 -4.83 7.35 11.90
CA ARG A 328 -5.49 7.66 10.63
C ARG A 328 -4.42 7.74 9.56
N ASP A 329 -4.67 7.15 8.41
CA ASP A 329 -3.80 7.27 7.25
C ASP A 329 -3.74 8.74 6.80
N PRO A 330 -2.66 9.47 7.11
CA PRO A 330 -2.52 10.84 6.63
C PRO A 330 -2.07 10.84 5.17
N SER A 331 -1.80 9.67 4.57
CA SER A 331 -1.52 9.58 3.17
C SER A 331 -2.72 10.08 2.36
N ALA A 332 -3.97 9.85 2.79
CA ALA A 332 -5.10 10.45 2.07
C ALA A 332 -5.07 12.00 1.99
N LEU A 333 -4.40 12.70 2.92
CA LEU A 333 -4.29 14.17 2.98
C LEU A 333 -3.03 14.72 2.32
N LEU A 334 -1.88 14.10 2.57
CA LEU A 334 -0.63 14.40 1.87
C LEU A 334 -0.72 13.98 0.38
N PHE A 335 -1.65 13.08 0.02
CA PHE A 335 -1.68 12.31 -1.24
C PHE A 335 -2.98 12.51 -2.02
N ALA A 336 -3.75 13.56 -1.71
CA ALA A 336 -5.09 13.85 -2.24
C ALA A 336 -5.17 14.26 -3.73
N GLY A 337 -4.19 13.88 -4.56
CA GLY A 337 -4.15 14.18 -5.99
C GLY A 337 -3.75 12.96 -6.84
N SER A 338 -3.89 13.04 -8.17
CA SER A 338 -3.51 11.96 -9.08
C SER A 338 -2.03 11.54 -9.05
N GLY A 339 -1.17 12.26 -8.31
CA GLY A 339 0.29 12.14 -8.31
C GLY A 339 0.88 10.85 -7.73
N TYR A 340 0.06 9.82 -7.46
CA TYR A 340 0.54 8.54 -6.95
C TYR A 340 0.25 7.43 -7.94
N LEU A 341 1.34 6.76 -8.31
CA LEU A 341 1.43 5.88 -9.47
C LEU A 341 1.11 6.59 -10.80
N ASP A 342 1.67 7.78 -11.03
CA ASP A 342 1.57 8.49 -12.32
C ASP A 342 1.99 7.61 -13.49
N ALA A 343 2.86 6.63 -13.23
CA ALA A 343 3.19 5.56 -14.16
C ALA A 343 1.95 4.92 -14.83
N MET A 344 0.80 4.86 -14.15
CA MET A 344 -0.47 4.33 -14.68
C MET A 344 -1.47 5.39 -15.15
N MET A 345 -1.19 6.68 -15.00
CA MET A 345 -2.11 7.73 -15.42
C MET A 345 -2.04 7.97 -16.93
N THR A 346 -0.86 8.29 -17.45
CA THR A 346 -0.75 8.90 -18.80
C THR A 346 -0.95 7.94 -19.98
N PRO A 347 -0.56 6.66 -19.92
CA PRO A 347 -0.98 5.72 -20.96
C PRO A 347 -2.49 5.55 -20.98
N ARG A 348 -3.14 5.54 -19.82
CA ARG A 348 -4.59 5.39 -19.73
C ARG A 348 -5.33 6.60 -20.30
N GLU A 349 -4.79 7.81 -20.15
CA GLU A 349 -5.36 8.99 -20.81
C GLU A 349 -5.32 8.88 -22.34
N THR A 350 -4.28 8.26 -22.89
CA THR A 350 -4.21 7.95 -24.33
C THR A 350 -5.33 7.03 -24.76
N ALA A 351 -5.63 5.99 -23.97
CA ALA A 351 -6.76 5.13 -24.26
C ALA A 351 -8.10 5.86 -24.20
N TRP A 352 -8.28 6.74 -23.21
CA TRP A 352 -9.48 7.56 -23.07
C TRP A 352 -9.66 8.54 -24.24
N TRP A 353 -8.58 9.17 -24.70
CA TRP A 353 -8.62 10.04 -25.87
C TRP A 353 -8.93 9.27 -27.16
N CYS A 354 -8.26 8.13 -27.37
CA CYS A 354 -8.52 7.27 -28.51
C CYS A 354 -9.94 6.70 -28.53
N SER A 355 -10.56 6.49 -27.37
CA SER A 355 -11.91 5.94 -27.29
C SER A 355 -13.01 6.99 -27.44
N ILE A 356 -12.78 8.23 -27.02
CA ILE A 356 -13.81 9.27 -26.98
C ILE A 356 -13.66 10.30 -28.10
N GLN A 357 -12.45 10.75 -28.40
CA GLN A 357 -12.23 11.92 -29.26
C GLN A 357 -11.70 11.58 -30.64
N TYR A 358 -10.92 10.51 -30.77
CA TYR A 358 -10.31 10.20 -32.05
C TYR A 358 -11.37 9.84 -33.10
N VAL A 359 -11.34 10.58 -34.20
CA VAL A 359 -12.10 10.30 -35.42
C VAL A 359 -11.10 10.12 -36.55
N ASP A 360 -11.20 9.01 -37.28
CA ASP A 360 -10.35 8.76 -38.44
C ASP A 360 -10.63 9.80 -39.52
N PRO A 361 -9.65 10.63 -39.93
CA PRO A 361 -9.87 11.65 -40.94
C PRO A 361 -10.21 11.08 -42.32
N ALA A 362 -9.84 9.83 -42.61
CA ALA A 362 -10.16 9.20 -43.90
C ALA A 362 -11.62 8.74 -43.99
N THR A 363 -12.19 8.27 -42.86
CA THR A 363 -13.53 7.66 -42.83
C THR A 363 -14.57 8.48 -42.07
N SER A 364 -14.15 9.52 -41.35
CA SER A 364 -14.98 10.33 -40.45
C SER A 364 -15.74 9.51 -39.40
N ARG A 365 -15.15 8.38 -38.96
CA ARG A 365 -15.72 7.48 -37.94
C ARG A 365 -14.73 7.22 -36.80
N PRO A 366 -15.21 6.87 -35.60
CA PRO A 366 -14.33 6.43 -34.52
C PRO A 366 -13.55 5.17 -34.92
N ASN A 367 -12.24 5.16 -34.68
CA ASN A 367 -11.37 4.01 -34.95
C ASN A 367 -10.22 3.95 -33.93
N ALA A 368 -10.47 3.33 -32.79
CA ALA A 368 -9.50 3.25 -31.69
C ALA A 368 -8.23 2.48 -32.09
N THR A 369 -8.33 1.44 -32.93
CA THR A 369 -7.16 0.67 -33.41
C THR A 369 -6.20 1.56 -34.17
N GLN A 370 -6.71 2.31 -35.16
CA GLN A 370 -5.88 3.24 -35.94
C GLN A 370 -5.37 4.41 -35.07
N CYS A 371 -6.14 4.83 -34.07
CA CYS A 371 -5.66 5.80 -33.08
C CYS A 371 -4.41 5.28 -32.37
N PHE A 372 -4.51 4.12 -31.71
CA PHE A 372 -3.37 3.53 -30.97
C PHE A 372 -2.18 3.27 -31.89
N GLU A 373 -2.41 2.84 -33.13
CA GLU A 373 -1.34 2.64 -34.09
C GLU A 373 -0.50 3.91 -34.34
N LYS A 374 -1.16 5.07 -34.39
CA LYS A 374 -0.55 6.38 -34.68
C LYS A 374 0.04 7.06 -33.44
N VAL A 375 -0.62 6.93 -32.28
CA VAL A 375 -0.36 7.84 -31.16
C VAL A 375 0.05 7.17 -29.85
N ALA A 376 -0.08 5.84 -29.71
CA ALA A 376 0.18 5.16 -28.44
C ALA A 376 1.57 5.43 -27.86
N THR A 377 2.56 5.67 -28.72
CA THR A 377 3.97 5.86 -28.35
C THR A 377 4.32 7.30 -28.02
N THR A 378 3.53 8.29 -28.46
CA THR A 378 3.84 9.72 -28.35
C THR A 378 2.88 10.49 -27.44
N LEU A 379 1.58 10.17 -27.51
CA LEU A 379 0.54 10.89 -26.77
C LEU A 379 0.71 10.85 -25.25
N PRO A 380 1.13 9.74 -24.60
CA PRO A 380 1.40 9.75 -23.17
C PRO A 380 2.44 10.79 -22.74
N SER A 381 3.52 10.96 -23.52
CA SER A 381 4.57 11.97 -23.28
C SER A 381 4.06 13.40 -23.46
N VAL A 382 3.11 13.60 -24.37
CA VAL A 382 2.45 14.89 -24.60
C VAL A 382 1.49 15.22 -23.45
N PHE A 383 0.74 14.24 -22.93
CA PHE A 383 -0.08 14.43 -21.73
C PHE A 383 0.76 14.82 -20.52
N LEU A 384 1.88 14.12 -20.27
CA LEU A 384 2.84 14.51 -19.23
C LEU A 384 3.31 15.96 -19.45
N GLY A 385 3.74 16.29 -20.67
CA GLY A 385 4.20 17.65 -21.00
C GLY A 385 3.14 18.73 -20.79
N LYS A 386 1.87 18.44 -21.10
CA LYS A 386 0.74 19.33 -20.78
C LYS A 386 0.66 19.58 -19.28
N TYR A 387 0.74 18.53 -18.47
CA TYR A 387 0.64 18.63 -17.01
C TYR A 387 1.85 19.25 -16.34
N VAL A 388 2.99 19.41 -17.02
CA VAL A 388 4.12 20.21 -16.51
C VAL A 388 3.78 21.69 -16.46
N VAL A 389 2.99 22.18 -17.43
CA VAL A 389 2.74 23.63 -17.63
C VAL A 389 1.29 24.07 -17.37
N ALA A 390 0.37 23.12 -17.26
CA ALA A 390 -1.05 23.41 -17.04
C ALA A 390 -1.69 22.36 -16.12
N GLY A 391 -2.27 22.80 -15.00
CA GLY A 391 -3.03 21.94 -14.11
C GLY A 391 -4.41 21.61 -14.69
N ALA A 392 -4.84 20.35 -14.63
CA ALA A 392 -6.14 19.91 -15.12
C ALA A 392 -6.95 19.19 -14.02
N GLY A 393 -7.31 19.95 -12.98
CA GLY A 393 -8.05 19.45 -11.82
C GLY A 393 -7.19 18.49 -10.99
N SER A 394 -7.60 17.22 -10.92
CA SER A 394 -6.84 16.20 -10.19
C SER A 394 -5.55 15.79 -10.90
N ARG A 395 -5.36 16.12 -12.19
CA ARG A 395 -4.22 15.73 -13.05
C ARG A 395 -3.14 16.80 -13.06
N TYR A 396 -1.93 16.42 -12.66
CA TYR A 396 -0.77 17.30 -12.54
C TYR A 396 0.51 16.49 -12.47
N VAL A 397 1.65 17.16 -12.68
CA VAL A 397 2.96 16.68 -12.26
C VAL A 397 3.69 17.81 -11.53
N ASP A 398 4.62 17.46 -10.65
CA ASP A 398 5.43 18.43 -9.93
C ASP A 398 6.48 19.02 -10.87
N SER A 399 6.36 20.31 -11.20
CA SER A 399 7.28 20.97 -12.14
C SER A 399 8.73 20.99 -11.64
N ALA A 400 8.93 20.86 -10.32
CA ALA A 400 10.22 20.70 -9.67
C ALA A 400 11.03 19.52 -10.25
N ASP A 401 10.36 18.51 -10.80
CA ASP A 401 10.98 17.29 -11.31
C ASP A 401 11.57 17.41 -12.70
N PHE A 402 11.41 18.56 -13.34
CA PHE A 402 11.71 18.72 -14.73
C PHE A 402 12.66 19.88 -14.98
N THR A 403 13.50 19.71 -16.00
CA THR A 403 14.30 20.77 -16.59
C THR A 403 13.87 20.93 -18.04
N GLN A 404 13.53 22.16 -18.43
CA GLN A 404 13.20 22.48 -19.81
C GLN A 404 14.44 22.28 -20.71
N GLY A 405 14.28 21.51 -21.78
CA GLY A 405 15.30 21.29 -22.80
C GLY A 405 15.19 22.26 -23.98
N GLY A 406 16.11 22.13 -24.93
CA GLY A 406 16.07 22.90 -26.18
C GLY A 406 14.89 22.49 -27.07
N ALA A 407 14.29 23.46 -27.76
CA ALA A 407 13.16 23.20 -28.65
C ALA A 407 13.52 22.22 -29.79
N ARG A 408 12.59 21.33 -30.11
CA ARG A 408 12.61 20.40 -31.25
C ARG A 408 11.47 20.79 -32.18
N GLY A 409 11.76 21.69 -33.12
CA GLY A 409 10.73 22.34 -33.94
C GLY A 409 9.75 23.14 -33.07
N ALA A 410 8.46 22.86 -33.22
CA ALA A 410 7.35 23.41 -32.45
C ALA A 410 7.21 22.81 -31.04
N LEU A 411 7.95 21.75 -30.71
CA LEU A 411 7.86 21.04 -29.44
C LEU A 411 8.97 21.47 -28.48
N THR A 412 8.64 21.56 -27.20
CA THR A 412 9.55 21.87 -26.11
C THR A 412 9.63 20.63 -25.19
N PRO A 413 10.76 19.90 -25.20
CA PRO A 413 10.95 18.77 -24.29
C PRO A 413 11.25 19.24 -22.87
N TYR A 414 10.74 18.50 -21.90
CA TYR A 414 11.09 18.59 -20.49
C TYR A 414 11.73 17.27 -20.08
N ALA A 415 12.97 17.33 -19.61
CA ALA A 415 13.70 16.16 -19.13
C ALA A 415 13.54 16.03 -17.62
N TYR A 416 13.43 14.78 -17.14
CA TYR A 416 13.47 14.52 -15.71
C TYR A 416 14.81 14.97 -15.11
N LYS A 417 14.75 15.66 -13.97
CA LYS A 417 15.92 15.88 -13.12
C LYS A 417 16.36 14.55 -12.56
N SER A 418 17.67 14.31 -12.58
CA SER A 418 18.25 13.18 -11.88
C SER A 418 18.04 13.38 -10.38
N ARG A 419 17.28 12.47 -9.76
CA ARG A 419 17.19 12.39 -8.31
C ARG A 419 18.10 11.29 -7.84
N LYS A 420 19.02 11.62 -6.93
CA LYS A 420 19.74 10.61 -6.17
C LYS A 420 18.84 10.16 -5.03
N GLN A 421 18.72 8.86 -4.85
CA GLN A 421 18.14 8.32 -3.63
C GLN A 421 19.08 8.65 -2.46
N ALA A 422 18.60 9.40 -1.47
CA ALA A 422 19.38 9.71 -0.28
C ALA A 422 19.54 8.46 0.59
N ALA A 423 20.77 8.13 1.01
CA ALA A 423 20.97 7.11 2.02
C ALA A 423 20.34 7.54 3.36
N LEU A 424 20.10 6.59 4.28
CA LEU A 424 19.56 6.93 5.60
C LEU A 424 20.52 7.84 6.37
N ALA A 425 21.82 7.59 6.22
CA ALA A 425 22.87 8.39 6.82
C ALA A 425 23.03 9.80 6.20
N ASP A 426 22.56 10.00 4.97
CA ASP A 426 22.68 11.28 4.24
C ASP A 426 21.53 12.25 4.57
N VAL A 427 20.51 11.77 5.28
CA VAL A 427 19.37 12.58 5.70
C VAL A 427 19.68 13.13 7.09
N GLU A 428 19.80 14.46 7.16
CA GLU A 428 19.79 15.15 8.45
C GLU A 428 18.43 14.90 9.10
N TYR A 429 18.35 14.88 10.43
CA TYR A 429 17.11 14.60 11.17
C TYR A 429 16.91 15.63 12.28
N VAL A 430 15.65 15.88 12.69
CA VAL A 430 15.38 16.89 13.72
C VAL A 430 15.97 16.43 15.06
N SER A 431 16.93 17.19 15.59
CA SER A 431 17.57 16.92 16.89
C SER A 431 16.64 17.20 18.08
N ARG A 432 16.86 16.49 19.20
CA ARG A 432 16.07 16.67 20.44
C ARG A 432 16.17 18.10 20.97
N GLY A 433 15.03 18.70 21.32
CA GLY A 433 14.95 20.01 21.98
C GLY A 433 15.03 21.25 21.08
N ASN A 434 15.19 21.09 19.76
CA ASN A 434 15.32 22.23 18.85
C ASN A 434 14.12 22.32 17.89
N LEU A 435 13.08 23.06 18.29
CA LEU A 435 11.93 23.36 17.41
C LEU A 435 12.34 24.27 16.24
N SER A 436 13.32 25.15 16.42
CA SER A 436 13.93 25.98 15.36
C SER A 436 14.69 25.16 14.31
N ALA A 437 15.08 23.92 14.59
CA ALA A 437 15.73 23.02 13.63
C ALA A 437 14.76 22.38 12.63
N TRP A 438 13.44 22.47 12.84
CA TRP A 438 12.44 21.99 11.86
C TRP A 438 12.62 22.64 10.49
N ASN A 439 12.83 23.96 10.49
CA ASN A 439 13.06 24.74 9.27
C ASN A 439 14.36 24.32 8.56
N GLY A 440 15.44 24.17 9.33
CA GLY A 440 16.74 23.71 8.81
C GLY A 440 16.66 22.33 8.18
N LEU A 441 16.03 21.37 8.88
CA LEU A 441 15.85 20.01 8.39
C LEU A 441 15.05 19.99 7.08
N PHE A 442 13.91 20.67 7.06
CA PHE A 442 13.04 20.64 5.88
C PHE A 442 13.76 21.25 4.67
N LYS A 443 14.42 22.39 4.86
CA LYS A 443 15.25 23.03 3.82
C LYS A 443 16.39 22.12 3.36
N GLN A 444 17.00 21.33 4.25
CA GLN A 444 18.02 20.33 3.91
C GLN A 444 17.47 19.14 3.15
N LEU A 445 16.33 18.57 3.56
CA LEU A 445 15.68 17.47 2.84
C LEU A 445 15.31 17.89 1.42
N VAL A 446 14.71 19.06 1.26
CA VAL A 446 14.39 19.65 -0.05
C VAL A 446 15.66 19.90 -0.86
N ALA A 447 16.71 20.47 -0.25
CA ALA A 447 18.01 20.70 -0.89
C ALA A 447 18.66 19.39 -1.38
N THR A 448 18.64 18.35 -0.55
CA THR A 448 19.20 17.02 -0.86
C THR A 448 18.42 16.33 -1.97
N VAL A 449 17.09 16.31 -1.89
CA VAL A 449 16.23 15.68 -2.92
C VAL A 449 16.35 16.39 -4.27
N ASN A 450 16.53 17.71 -4.27
CA ASN A 450 16.61 18.53 -5.49
C ASN A 450 18.03 18.82 -5.96
N ASN A 451 19.06 18.35 -5.24
CA ASN A 451 20.47 18.64 -5.51
C ASN A 451 20.75 20.16 -5.64
N ALA A 452 20.30 20.95 -4.67
CA ALA A 452 20.39 22.41 -4.65
C ALA A 452 20.94 22.94 -3.30
N PRO A 453 21.47 24.18 -3.21
CA PRO A 453 21.90 24.78 -1.94
C PRO A 453 20.73 25.03 -0.98
N ILE A 454 21.00 25.00 0.33
CA ILE A 454 20.02 25.34 1.37
C ILE A 454 19.64 26.83 1.24
N VAL A 455 18.35 27.12 1.09
CA VAL A 455 17.85 28.50 0.97
C VAL A 455 17.81 29.19 2.34
N VAL A 456 18.67 30.18 2.53
CA VAL A 456 18.91 30.83 3.84
C VAL A 456 17.95 31.99 4.16
N SER A 457 16.94 32.28 3.34
CA SER A 457 16.07 33.44 3.60
C SER A 457 15.28 33.29 4.91
N ASP A 458 15.20 34.41 5.64
CA ASP A 458 14.47 34.61 6.90
C ASP A 458 12.95 34.75 6.71
N ALA A 459 12.41 34.39 5.53
CA ALA A 459 10.98 34.38 5.26
C ALA A 459 10.32 33.19 5.98
N LEU A 460 10.29 33.28 7.30
CA LEU A 460 9.56 32.43 8.22
C LEU A 460 8.99 33.31 9.34
N GLU A 461 8.44 34.46 8.96
CA GLU A 461 7.27 34.96 9.67
C GLU A 461 6.14 34.05 9.19
N GLU A 462 5.71 33.13 10.05
CA GLU A 462 4.58 32.21 9.85
C GLU A 462 4.97 30.89 9.15
N LEU A 463 4.42 29.76 9.59
CA LEU A 463 4.77 28.38 9.20
C LEU A 463 4.42 28.11 7.73
N CYS A 464 5.10 28.80 6.81
CA CYS A 464 4.92 28.68 5.38
C CYS A 464 6.09 27.89 4.78
N LEU A 465 5.84 26.63 4.46
CA LEU A 465 6.81 25.75 3.84
C LEU A 465 6.80 26.03 2.34
N VAL A 466 7.72 26.87 1.87
CA VAL A 466 7.75 27.32 0.46
C VAL A 466 8.64 26.41 -0.39
N GLY A 467 8.02 25.71 -1.33
CA GLY A 467 8.62 24.99 -2.44
C GLY A 467 8.60 25.80 -3.74
N ASP A 468 9.57 25.57 -4.62
CA ASP A 468 9.63 26.07 -6.01
C ASP A 468 9.44 27.58 -6.19
N GLY A 469 9.86 28.38 -5.21
CA GLY A 469 9.75 29.85 -5.28
C GLY A 469 8.31 30.38 -5.17
N CYS A 470 7.36 29.54 -4.73
CA CYS A 470 5.94 29.88 -4.61
C CYS A 470 5.60 30.68 -3.34
N PHE A 471 6.33 31.77 -3.12
CA PHE A 471 6.13 32.67 -1.99
C PHE A 471 4.81 33.43 -2.08
N ASN A 472 4.38 33.76 -3.29
CA ASN A 472 3.23 34.63 -3.56
C ASN A 472 1.87 34.00 -3.20
N VAL A 473 1.81 32.68 -2.98
CA VAL A 473 0.58 31.96 -2.60
C VAL A 473 0.58 31.53 -1.13
N CYS A 474 1.56 32.00 -0.37
CA CYS A 474 1.63 31.77 1.06
C CYS A 474 0.44 32.43 1.76
N MET A 475 -0.38 31.65 2.45
CA MET A 475 -1.49 32.15 3.25
C MET A 475 -1.04 32.40 4.70
N ASN A 476 -1.26 33.63 5.18
CA ASN A 476 -1.04 34.03 6.57
C ASN A 476 -2.13 33.42 7.46
N GLU A 477 -1.75 32.40 8.25
CA GLU A 477 -2.63 31.67 9.17
C GLU A 477 -2.18 31.84 10.64
N THR A 478 -1.65 33.02 10.97
CA THR A 478 -1.15 33.39 12.32
C THR A 478 -2.08 33.08 13.48
N ALA A 479 -3.40 33.13 13.27
CA ALA A 479 -4.38 32.92 14.33
C ALA A 479 -4.67 31.43 14.63
N SER A 480 -4.33 30.50 13.73
CA SER A 480 -4.72 29.08 13.85
C SER A 480 -3.59 28.14 14.26
N GLY A 481 -2.34 28.63 14.28
CA GLY A 481 -1.16 27.78 14.50
C GLY A 481 -0.91 26.74 13.40
N GLY A 482 -1.63 26.86 12.27
CA GLY A 482 -1.52 25.96 11.12
C GLY A 482 -0.23 26.15 10.33
N THR A 483 0.13 25.12 9.56
CA THR A 483 1.25 25.17 8.61
C THR A 483 0.71 25.26 7.19
N THR A 484 1.20 26.20 6.38
CA THR A 484 0.86 26.33 4.96
C THR A 484 2.02 25.78 4.13
N LEU A 485 1.82 24.70 3.38
CA LEU A 485 2.79 24.21 2.39
C LEU A 485 2.49 24.85 1.04
N THR A 486 3.42 25.62 0.47
CA THR A 486 3.31 26.12 -0.90
C THR A 486 4.30 25.42 -1.82
N TYR A 487 3.92 25.19 -3.07
CA TYR A 487 4.75 24.50 -4.06
C TYR A 487 4.26 24.81 -5.47
N MET A 488 5.10 24.55 -6.49
CA MET A 488 4.72 24.76 -7.88
C MET A 488 4.19 23.46 -8.47
N ARG A 489 2.91 23.47 -8.82
CA ARG A 489 2.20 22.34 -9.41
C ARG A 489 1.74 22.73 -10.81
N SER A 490 2.23 22.00 -11.80
CA SER A 490 1.94 22.29 -13.21
C SER A 490 2.24 23.76 -13.61
N GLY A 491 3.35 24.31 -13.13
CA GLY A 491 3.75 25.70 -13.41
C GLY A 491 2.94 26.77 -12.66
N VAL A 492 2.00 26.38 -11.80
CA VAL A 492 1.18 27.28 -10.99
C VAL A 492 1.52 27.08 -9.53
N CYS A 493 1.71 28.18 -8.81
CA CYS A 493 1.91 28.12 -7.37
C CYS A 493 0.60 27.73 -6.67
N VAL A 494 0.66 26.68 -5.85
CA VAL A 494 -0.46 26.18 -5.04
C VAL A 494 -0.09 26.19 -3.56
N SER A 495 -1.10 26.24 -2.70
CA SER A 495 -0.95 26.18 -1.25
C SER A 495 -1.85 25.10 -0.65
N ALA A 496 -1.31 24.26 0.24
CA ALA A 496 -2.03 23.33 1.08
C ALA A 496 -1.94 23.80 2.53
N VAL A 497 -3.09 24.02 3.17
CA VAL A 497 -3.15 24.49 4.56
C VAL A 497 -3.41 23.30 5.46
N ASP A 498 -2.47 22.99 6.34
CA ASP A 498 -2.69 22.07 7.45
C ASP A 498 -3.36 22.83 8.61
N LYS A 499 -4.69 22.71 8.69
CA LYS A 499 -5.49 23.26 9.79
C LYS A 499 -5.58 22.26 10.94
N VAL A 500 -4.45 21.81 11.49
CA VAL A 500 -4.50 21.19 12.82
C VAL A 500 -4.69 22.31 13.84
N ALA A 501 -5.95 22.54 14.22
CA ALA A 501 -6.30 23.46 15.28
C ALA A 501 -5.74 22.95 16.62
N HIS A 502 -4.56 23.41 17.01
CA HIS A 502 -4.17 23.42 18.41
C HIS A 502 -4.56 24.79 18.97
N GLY A 503 -5.78 24.90 19.47
CA GLY A 503 -6.10 25.98 20.38
C GLY A 503 -5.16 25.91 21.58
N LEU A 504 -4.64 27.05 22.01
CA LEU A 504 -3.81 27.24 23.22
C LEU A 504 -4.51 26.81 24.55
N LEU A 505 -5.64 26.08 24.49
CA LEU A 505 -6.46 25.69 25.64
C LEU A 505 -6.16 24.29 26.21
N ASP A 506 -5.31 23.47 25.58
CA ASP A 506 -4.94 22.14 26.12
C ASP A 506 -3.81 22.19 27.17
N SER A 507 -3.62 23.34 27.83
CA SER A 507 -2.69 23.49 28.96
C SER A 507 -3.39 23.80 30.29
N SER A 508 -4.62 23.34 30.45
CA SER A 508 -5.23 23.21 31.78
C SER A 508 -6.32 22.13 31.83
N LYS A 509 -5.92 20.88 32.10
CA LYS A 509 -6.53 20.01 33.13
C LYS A 509 -5.64 18.81 33.42
#